data_AF-E0SNV9-F1
#
_entry.id   AF-E0SNV9-F1
#
_cell.length_a   1.000
_cell.length_b   1.000
_cell.length_c   1.000
_cell.angle_alpha   90.00
_cell.angle_beta   90.00
_cell.angle_gamma   90.00
#
_symmetry.space_group_name_H-M   'P 1'
#
loop_
_entity.id
_entity.type
_entity.pdbx_description
1 polymer ?
#
loop_
_entity_poly.entity_id
_entity_poly.type
_entity_poly.pdbx_seq_one_letter_code
_entity_poly.pdbx_strand_id
1 'polypeptide(L)' 'MAVLVRVEKKGRIVIPKEIRDTLNIKEGTLLKIYIEGNRLIVEPIEDIVEKFKGSVKVDKWPEDLDEFLFEVLGNWLRGT' A
#
# COMPACT_ATOMS: atom_id res chain seq x y z
N MET A 1 7.93 -19.55 10.52
CA MET A 1 9.34 -19.70 10.10
C MET A 1 10.14 -18.56 10.69
N ALA A 2 11.38 -18.80 11.15
CA ALA A 2 12.24 -17.77 11.71
C ALA A 2 13.67 -17.95 11.16
N VAL A 3 14.31 -16.84 10.78
CA VAL A 3 15.66 -16.83 10.21
C VAL A 3 16.47 -15.76 10.94
N LEU A 4 17.70 -16.08 11.31
CA LEU A 4 18.62 -15.10 11.90
C LEU A 4 19.27 -14.29 10.78
N VAL A 5 19.13 -12.98 10.84
CA VAL A 5 19.77 -12.04 9.91
C VAL A 5 20.61 -11.04 10.67
N ARG A 6 21.70 -10.57 10.07
CA ARG A 6 22.56 -9.53 10.65
C ARG A 6 22.25 -8.20 9.97
N VAL A 7 22.21 -7.15 10.78
CA VAL A 7 22.07 -5.78 10.28
C VAL A 7 23.36 -5.36 9.58
N GLU A 8 23.24 -4.85 8.37
CA GLU A 8 24.37 -4.33 7.60
C GLU A 8 24.84 -2.97 8.13
N LYS A 9 26.02 -2.51 7.68
CA LYS A 9 26.63 -1.24 8.11
C LYS A 9 25.71 -0.01 8.01
N LYS A 10 24.75 -0.03 7.09
CA LYS A 10 23.79 1.08 6.87
C LYS A 10 22.47 0.91 7.62
N GLY A 11 22.37 -0.03 8.57
CA GLY A 11 21.13 -0.30 9.29
C GLY A 11 20.09 -1.10 8.49
N ARG A 12 20.50 -1.73 7.37
CA ARG A 12 19.60 -2.50 6.50
C ARG A 12 19.56 -3.96 6.92
N ILE A 13 18.42 -4.60 6.72
CA ILE A 13 18.27 -6.06 6.81
C ILE A 13 17.88 -6.60 5.44
N VAL A 14 18.45 -7.73 5.05
CA VAL A 14 18.06 -8.45 3.84
C VAL A 14 16.90 -9.36 4.20
N ILE A 15 15.78 -9.25 3.47
CA ILE A 15 14.67 -10.21 3.58
C ILE A 15 15.07 -11.47 2.82
N PRO A 16 15.29 -12.62 3.52
CA PRO A 16 15.65 -13.88 2.87
C PRO A 16 14.65 -14.27 1.78
N LYS A 17 15.13 -14.96 0.75
CA LYS A 17 14.33 -15.35 -0.42
C LYS A 17 13.05 -16.11 -0.01
N GLU A 18 13.17 -17.06 0.91
CA GLU A 18 12.05 -17.88 1.38
C GLU A 18 10.92 -17.04 2.01
N ILE A 19 11.26 -15.98 2.74
CA ILE A 19 10.27 -15.05 3.33
C ILE A 19 9.64 -14.20 2.22
N ARG A 20 10.44 -13.69 1.27
CA ARG A 20 9.91 -12.93 0.13
C ARG A 20 8.92 -13.76 -0.70
N ASP A 21 9.27 -15.00 -1.00
CA ASP A 21 8.43 -15.90 -1.79
C ASP A 21 7.12 -16.23 -1.04
N THR A 22 7.20 -16.48 0.27
CA THR A 22 6.01 -16.78 1.12
C THR A 22 5.05 -15.60 1.20
N LEU A 23 5.57 -14.38 1.30
CA LEU A 23 4.77 -13.15 1.43
C LEU A 23 4.52 -12.46 0.07
N ASN A 24 4.93 -13.09 -1.04
CA ASN A 24 4.85 -12.53 -2.39
C ASN A 24 5.43 -11.11 -2.51
N ILE A 25 6.52 -10.83 -1.78
CA ILE A 25 7.22 -9.53 -1.79
C ILE A 25 8.15 -9.50 -3.00
N LYS A 26 7.87 -8.58 -3.92
CA LYS A 26 8.64 -8.36 -5.16
C LYS A 26 9.33 -7.00 -5.11
N GLU A 27 10.18 -6.75 -6.11
CA GLU A 27 10.71 -5.42 -6.33
C GLU A 27 9.56 -4.42 -6.50
N GLY A 28 9.65 -3.28 -5.80
CA GLY A 28 8.60 -2.26 -5.80
C GLY A 28 7.44 -2.49 -4.82
N THR A 29 7.35 -3.64 -4.14
CA THR A 29 6.32 -3.86 -3.11
C THR A 29 6.48 -2.87 -1.97
N LEU A 30 5.41 -2.14 -1.64
CA LEU A 30 5.37 -1.25 -0.49
C LEU A 30 5.24 -2.07 0.80
N LEU A 31 6.12 -1.78 1.76
CA LEU A 31 6.10 -2.40 3.08
C LEU A 31 5.76 -1.35 4.13
N LYS A 32 4.80 -1.65 4.99
CA LYS A 32 4.54 -0.89 6.20
C LYS A 32 5.44 -1.43 7.31
N ILE A 33 6.16 -0.52 7.95
CA ILE A 33 7.07 -0.83 9.06
C ILE A 33 6.58 -0.08 10.29
N TYR A 34 6.37 -0.78 11.39
CA TYR A 34 5.94 -0.16 12.65
C TYR A 34 6.44 -0.95 13.86
N ILE A 35 6.35 -0.33 15.03
CA ILE A 35 6.78 -0.93 16.31
C ILE A 35 5.54 -1.38 17.07
N GLU A 36 5.55 -2.61 17.56
CA GLU A 36 4.54 -3.16 18.45
C GLU A 36 5.25 -3.74 19.70
N GLY A 37 5.16 -3.00 20.81
CA GLY A 37 5.92 -3.31 22.02
C GLY A 37 7.43 -3.22 21.79
N ASN A 38 8.13 -4.35 21.88
CA ASN A 38 9.57 -4.44 21.58
C ASN A 38 9.89 -5.03 20.19
N ARG A 39 8.87 -5.22 19.35
CA ARG A 39 9.00 -5.91 18.05
C ARG A 39 8.92 -4.90 16.92
N LEU A 40 9.78 -5.07 15.93
CA LEU A 40 9.63 -4.43 14.63
C LEU A 40 8.76 -5.32 13.75
N ILE A 41 7.61 -4.81 13.32
CA ILE A 41 6.71 -5.50 12.40
C ILE A 41 6.91 -4.91 11.01
N VAL A 42 6.96 -5.79 10.00
CA VAL A 42 7.07 -5.44 8.59
C VAL A 42 6.01 -6.23 7.83
N GLU A 43 5.05 -5.54 7.24
CA GLU A 43 3.94 -6.16 6.50
C GLU A 43 3.82 -5.55 5.08
N PRO A 44 3.57 -6.36 4.04
CA PRO A 44 3.27 -5.81 2.72
C PRO A 44 1.93 -5.07 2.76
N ILE A 45 1.89 -3.90 2.11
CA ILE A 45 0.64 -3.16 1.93
C ILE A 45 -0.04 -3.79 0.71
N GLU A 46 -1.27 -4.29 0.89
CA GLU A 46 -2.11 -4.64 -0.25
C GLU A 46 -2.45 -3.36 -1.00
N ASP A 47 -2.19 -3.34 -2.31
CA ASP A 47 -2.67 -2.26 -3.16
C ASP A 47 -4.20 -2.34 -3.23
N ILE A 48 -4.86 -1.52 -2.41
CA ILE A 48 -6.32 -1.42 -2.34
C ILE A 48 -6.86 -0.98 -3.71
N VAL A 49 -6.15 -0.10 -4.42
CA VAL A 49 -6.57 0.35 -5.75
C VAL A 49 -6.56 -0.82 -6.72
N GLU A 50 -5.52 -1.66 -6.69
CA GLU A 50 -5.44 -2.86 -7.54
C GLU A 50 -6.47 -3.93 -7.12
N LYS A 51 -6.65 -4.15 -5.81
CA LYS A 51 -7.62 -5.10 -5.26
C LYS A 51 -9.07 -4.76 -5.60
N PHE A 52 -9.41 -3.47 -5.60
CA PHE A 52 -10.77 -2.99 -5.87
C PHE A 52 -10.94 -2.41 -7.28
N LYS A 53 -9.91 -2.51 -8.14
CA LYS A 53 -9.98 -2.08 -9.54
C LYS A 53 -11.11 -2.83 -10.24
N GLY A 54 -12.11 -2.08 -10.71
CA GLY A 54 -13.29 -2.64 -11.38
C GLY A 54 -14.30 -3.34 -10.46
N SER A 55 -14.05 -3.41 -9.14
CA SER A 55 -15.02 -3.93 -8.17
C SER A 55 -16.11 -2.90 -7.82
N VAL A 56 -15.86 -1.63 -8.14
CA VAL A 56 -16.84 -0.55 -8.00
C VAL A 56 -17.64 -0.46 -9.29
N LYS A 57 -18.92 -0.87 -9.25
CA LYS A 57 -19.87 -0.54 -10.31
C LYS A 57 -20.22 0.93 -10.20
N VAL A 58 -19.74 1.72 -11.15
CA VAL A 58 -20.18 3.10 -11.31
C VAL A 58 -21.54 3.06 -12.00
N ASP A 59 -22.61 3.31 -11.26
CA ASP A 59 -23.99 3.26 -11.78
C ASP A 59 -24.26 4.33 -12.86
N LYS A 60 -23.60 5.48 -12.76
CA LYS A 60 -23.59 6.52 -13.79
C LYS A 60 -22.21 7.12 -13.92
N TRP A 61 -21.61 6.94 -15.09
CA TRP A 61 -20.48 7.75 -15.49
C TRP A 61 -21.00 9.11 -15.93
N PRO A 62 -20.44 10.23 -15.45
CA PRO A 62 -20.74 11.54 -16.01
C PRO A 62 -20.29 11.56 -17.48
N GLU A 63 -21.04 12.26 -18.32
CA GLU A 63 -20.68 12.43 -19.74
C GLU A 63 -19.40 13.26 -19.87
N ASP A 64 -19.18 14.18 -18.94
CA ASP A 64 -17.96 14.98 -18.79
C ASP A 64 -17.33 14.73 -17.42
N LEU A 65 -16.18 14.06 -17.42
CA LEU A 65 -15.43 13.73 -16.21
C LEU A 65 -14.77 14.97 -15.59
N ASP A 66 -14.40 15.95 -16.41
CA ASP A 66 -13.69 17.13 -15.95
C ASP A 66 -14.65 18.04 -15.17
N GLU A 67 -15.85 18.28 -15.70
CA GLU A 67 -16.90 19.06 -15.02
C GLU A 67 -17.27 18.44 -13.66
N PHE A 68 -17.49 17.13 -13.62
CA PHE A 68 -17.81 16.41 -12.38
C PHE A 68 -16.70 16.51 -11.32
N LEU A 69 -15.43 16.39 -11.73
CA LEU A 69 -14.30 16.51 -10.80
C LEU A 69 -14.20 17.92 -10.21
N PHE A 70 -14.40 18.97 -11.01
CA PHE A 70 -14.39 20.35 -10.52
C PHE A 70 -15.51 20.60 -9.50
N GLU A 71 -16.70 20.05 -9.73
CA GLU A 71 -17.83 20.15 -8.81
C GLU A 71 -17.51 19.46 -7.47
N VAL A 72 -17.05 18.21 -7.51
CA VAL A 72 -16.73 17.42 -6.31
C VAL A 72 -15.61 18.10 -5.50
N LEU A 73 -14.54 18.53 -6.14
CA LEU A 73 -13.42 19.20 -5.48
C LEU A 73 -13.83 20.57 -4.91
N GLY A 74 -14.66 21.32 -5.64
CA GLY A 74 -15.17 22.61 -5.18
C GLY A 74 -16.06 22.50 -3.94
N ASN A 75 -16.89 21.47 -3.86
CA ASN A 75 -17.73 21.20 -2.68
C ASN A 75 -16.91 20.69 -1.49
N TRP A 76 -15.86 19.91 -1.74
CA TRP A 76 -15.02 19.36 -0.68
C TRP A 76 -14.18 20.44 0.02
N LEU A 77 -13.60 21.36 -0.75
CA LEU A 77 -12.83 22.50 -0.23
C LEU A 77 -13.69 23.55 0.49
N ARG A 78 -15.01 23.57 0.23
CA ARG A 78 -15.97 24.43 0.96
C ARG A 78 -16.37 23.86 2.33
N GLY A 79 -16.07 22.59 2.59
CA GLY A 79 -16.38 21.88 3.83
C GLY A 79 -15.23 21.82 4.85
N THR A 80 -14.07 22.38 4.54
CA THR A 80 -12.90 22.58 5.42
C THR A 80 -12.72 24.04 5.76
#